data_AF-A0A6A4ZGI9-F1
#
_entry.id   AF-A0A6A4ZGI9-F1
#
_cell.length_a   1.000
_cell.length_b   1.000
_cell.length_c   1.000
_cell.angle_alpha   90.00
_cell.angle_beta   90.00
_cell.angle_gamma   90.00
#
_symmetry.space_group_name_H-M   'P 1'
#
loop_
_entity.id
_entity.type
_entity.pdbx_description
1 polymer ?
#
loop_
_entity_poly.entity_id
_entity_poly.type
_entity_poly.pdbx_seq_one_letter_code
_entity_poly.pdbx_strand_id
1 'polypeptide(L)'
;MAATNAQLRELIQGRMNPPIDNIGDALRTIVAFGTPVPYGTEIKIQFCVYDIVPFKAAKSGTYVWLVGDNPDKAVLRENMQLLAMVNDLRRNVDLIRVTVFNGGKMQLIKSWKVGDLVCITVRPTVWRKVYCQGVLESVIR
;
A
#
# COMPACT_ATOMS: atom_id res chain seq x y z
N MET A 1 13.26 -21.11 14.76
CA MET A 1 12.03 -21.87 15.10
C MET A 1 11.35 -22.27 13.81
N ALA A 2 11.05 -23.56 13.61
CA ALA A 2 10.37 -24.04 12.41
C ALA A 2 8.86 -23.75 12.49
N ALA A 3 8.23 -23.39 11.37
CA ALA A 3 6.80 -23.13 11.30
C ALA A 3 5.99 -24.41 11.58
N THR A 4 4.90 -24.28 12.32
CA THR A 4 3.99 -25.40 12.64
C THR A 4 3.20 -25.89 11.42
N ASN A 5 2.70 -27.12 11.46
CA ASN A 5 1.91 -27.71 10.37
C ASN A 5 0.62 -26.92 10.05
N ALA A 6 0.06 -26.20 11.02
CA ALA A 6 -1.08 -25.30 10.79
C ALA A 6 -0.65 -24.06 9.99
N GLN A 7 0.45 -23.42 10.38
CA GLN A 7 1.06 -22.31 9.65
C GLN A 7 1.43 -22.73 8.22
N LEU A 8 2.05 -23.90 8.04
CA LEU A 8 2.36 -24.43 6.71
C LEU A 8 1.10 -24.62 5.84
N ARG A 9 -0.01 -25.10 6.42
CA ARG A 9 -1.28 -25.24 5.69
C ARG A 9 -1.89 -23.90 5.29
N GLU A 10 -1.80 -22.88 6.13
CA GLU A 10 -2.27 -21.53 5.78
C GLU A 10 -1.38 -20.84 4.74
N LEU A 11 -0.06 -21.09 4.77
CA LEU A 11 0.90 -20.67 3.74
C LEU A 11 0.58 -21.32 2.39
N ILE A 12 0.35 -22.63 2.37
CA ILE A 12 -0.01 -23.40 1.17
C ILE A 12 -1.37 -22.94 0.61
N GLN A 13 -2.30 -22.53 1.46
CA GLN A 13 -3.62 -21.99 1.06
C GLN A 13 -3.58 -20.49 0.71
N GLY A 14 -2.41 -19.83 0.70
CA GLY A 14 -2.25 -18.41 0.37
C GLY A 14 -2.80 -17.43 1.43
N ARG A 15 -3.26 -17.93 2.58
CA ARG A 15 -3.82 -17.12 3.68
C ARG A 15 -2.75 -16.48 4.57
N MET A 16 -1.51 -16.95 4.48
CA MET A 16 -0.34 -16.37 5.14
C MET A 16 0.73 -15.87 4.16
N ASN A 17 0.34 -15.40 2.97
CA ASN A 17 1.34 -14.69 2.18
C ASN A 17 1.79 -13.46 2.99
N PRO A 18 3.11 -13.29 3.21
CA PRO A 18 3.62 -12.11 3.90
C PRO A 18 3.16 -10.86 3.15
N PRO A 19 2.95 -9.74 3.86
CA PRO A 19 2.68 -8.47 3.19
C PRO A 19 3.77 -8.18 2.16
N ILE A 20 3.39 -7.69 1.00
CA ILE A 20 4.34 -7.20 0.00
C ILE A 20 4.95 -5.90 0.54
N ASP A 21 6.27 -5.84 0.62
CA ASP A 21 7.06 -4.75 1.20
C ASP A 21 7.94 -4.03 0.17
N ASN A 22 7.87 -4.44 -1.09
CA ASN A 22 8.52 -3.82 -2.24
C ASN A 22 7.49 -3.32 -3.27
N ILE A 23 7.65 -2.08 -3.75
CA ILE A 23 6.74 -1.48 -4.75
C ILE A 23 6.77 -2.22 -6.09
N GLY A 24 7.95 -2.64 -6.54
CA GLY A 24 8.12 -3.40 -7.78
C GLY A 24 7.40 -4.74 -7.72
N ASP A 25 7.45 -5.43 -6.58
CA ASP A 25 6.68 -6.65 -6.36
C ASP A 25 5.18 -6.37 -6.31
N ALA A 26 4.75 -5.30 -5.63
CA ALA A 26 3.35 -4.91 -5.60
C ALA A 26 2.83 -4.65 -7.04
N LEU A 27 3.59 -3.92 -7.86
CA LEU A 27 3.24 -3.68 -9.27
C LEU A 27 3.17 -4.99 -10.06
N ARG A 28 4.18 -5.86 -9.94
CA ARG A 28 4.19 -7.17 -10.62
C ARG A 28 2.98 -8.02 -10.23
N THR A 29 2.68 -8.11 -8.94
CA THR A 29 1.53 -8.87 -8.43
C THR A 29 0.22 -8.30 -8.95
N ILE A 30 0.02 -6.98 -8.89
CA ILE A 30 -1.23 -6.39 -9.37
C ILE A 30 -1.39 -6.57 -10.88
N VAL A 31 -0.32 -6.39 -11.67
CA VAL A 31 -0.35 -6.60 -13.13
C VAL A 31 -0.64 -8.07 -13.46
N ALA A 32 -0.16 -9.02 -12.66
CA ALA A 32 -0.40 -10.45 -12.85
C ALA A 32 -1.88 -10.84 -12.70
N PHE A 33 -2.69 -10.07 -11.94
CA PHE A 33 -4.14 -10.28 -11.90
C PHE A 33 -4.86 -9.89 -13.19
N GLY A 34 -4.19 -9.16 -14.08
CA GLY A 34 -4.78 -8.60 -15.29
C GLY A 34 -5.20 -7.15 -15.14
N THR A 35 -5.51 -6.51 -16.28
CA THR A 35 -5.98 -5.12 -16.34
C THR A 35 -7.25 -5.07 -17.19
N PRO A 36 -8.45 -4.81 -16.60
CA PRO A 36 -8.66 -4.40 -15.22
C PRO A 36 -8.44 -5.55 -14.21
N VAL A 37 -8.08 -5.19 -12.98
CA VAL A 37 -7.98 -6.13 -11.86
C VAL A 37 -9.38 -6.72 -11.58
N PRO A 38 -9.53 -8.05 -11.41
CA PRO A 38 -10.82 -8.67 -11.12
C PRO A 38 -11.48 -8.09 -9.87
N TYR A 39 -12.80 -7.95 -9.90
CA TYR A 39 -13.57 -7.48 -8.75
C TYR A 39 -13.39 -8.41 -7.53
N GLY A 40 -13.27 -7.82 -6.34
CA GLY A 40 -13.04 -8.56 -5.09
C GLY A 40 -11.59 -8.98 -4.85
N THR A 41 -10.67 -8.66 -5.76
CA THR A 41 -9.23 -8.88 -5.53
C THR A 41 -8.73 -7.97 -4.42
N GLU A 42 -8.03 -8.56 -3.46
CA GLU A 42 -7.37 -7.86 -2.37
C GLU A 42 -5.90 -8.28 -2.29
N ILE A 43 -5.02 -7.34 -1.95
CA ILE A 43 -3.61 -7.62 -1.65
C ILE A 43 -3.25 -7.08 -0.28
N LYS A 44 -2.30 -7.76 0.36
CA LYS A 44 -1.70 -7.36 1.62
C LYS A 44 -0.36 -6.67 1.35
N ILE A 45 -0.17 -5.48 1.88
CA ILE A 45 1.04 -4.67 1.71
C ILE A 45 1.53 -4.15 3.07
N GLN A 46 2.85 -3.98 3.19
CA GLN A 46 3.49 -3.34 4.35
C GLN A 46 4.44 -2.26 3.85
N PHE A 47 4.14 -1.01 4.15
CA PHE A 47 4.86 0.14 3.59
C PHE A 47 4.90 1.29 4.59
N CYS A 48 5.81 2.23 4.37
CA CYS A 48 5.91 3.45 5.16
C CYS A 48 4.98 4.53 4.60
N VAL A 49 4.32 5.28 5.49
CA VAL A 49 3.54 6.46 5.11
C VAL A 49 4.48 7.56 4.64
N TYR A 50 4.35 7.96 3.39
CA TYR A 50 5.09 9.07 2.80
C TYR A 50 4.35 10.40 2.99
N ASP A 51 3.05 10.42 2.69
CA ASP A 51 2.23 11.63 2.77
C ASP A 51 0.75 11.29 2.98
N ILE A 52 0.01 12.21 3.60
CA ILE A 52 -1.42 12.08 3.90
C ILE A 52 -2.13 13.35 3.45
N VAL A 53 -2.89 13.27 2.36
CA VAL A 53 -3.52 14.44 1.73
C VAL A 53 -5.03 14.29 1.70
N PRO A 54 -5.80 15.16 2.39
CA PRO A 54 -7.25 15.15 2.28
C PRO A 54 -7.69 15.61 0.89
N PHE A 55 -8.77 15.02 0.37
CA PHE A 55 -9.37 15.45 -0.90
C PHE A 55 -10.87 15.65 -0.76
N LYS A 56 -11.39 16.59 -1.55
CA LYS A 56 -12.82 16.90 -1.65
C LYS A 56 -13.25 16.85 -3.12
N ALA A 57 -13.86 15.74 -3.51
CA ALA A 57 -14.46 15.54 -4.83
C ALA A 57 -15.96 15.19 -4.66
N ALA A 58 -16.55 14.41 -5.58
CA ALA A 58 -17.91 13.88 -5.42
C ALA A 58 -18.06 13.01 -4.16
N LYS A 59 -16.98 12.33 -3.75
CA LYS A 59 -16.81 11.78 -2.40
C LYS A 59 -15.61 12.47 -1.75
N SER A 60 -15.69 12.70 -0.45
CA SER A 60 -14.56 13.19 0.35
C SER A 60 -13.82 12.02 0.99
N GLY A 61 -12.53 12.22 1.23
CA GLY A 61 -11.66 11.21 1.81
C GLY A 61 -10.23 11.70 1.94
N THR A 62 -9.32 10.74 2.10
CA THR A 62 -7.89 10.97 2.25
C THR A 62 -7.11 10.08 1.29
N TYR A 63 -6.12 10.65 0.60
CA TYR A 63 -5.08 9.88 -0.07
C TYR A 63 -3.94 9.67 0.89
N VAL A 64 -3.58 8.41 1.12
CA VAL A 64 -2.36 8.03 1.81
C VAL A 64 -1.39 7.54 0.74
N TRP A 65 -0.23 8.20 0.68
CA TRP A 65 0.86 7.81 -0.20
C TRP A 65 1.82 6.93 0.58
N LEU A 66 2.10 5.75 0.03
CA LEU A 66 2.93 4.74 0.67
C LEU A 66 4.19 4.51 -0.15
N VAL A 67 5.32 4.39 0.54
CA VAL A 67 6.63 4.07 -0.04
C VAL A 67 7.12 2.72 0.48
N GLY A 68 7.90 2.00 -0.32
CA GLY A 68 8.56 0.74 0.03
C GLY A 68 9.10 0.75 1.46
N ASP A 69 8.90 -0.35 2.20
CA ASP A 69 9.58 -0.53 3.49
C ASP A 69 11.08 -0.66 3.18
N ASN A 70 11.90 0.17 3.82
CA ASN A 70 13.33 0.11 3.65
C ASN A 70 13.95 -0.15 5.02
N PRO A 71 14.66 -1.28 5.22
CA PRO A 71 15.20 -1.65 6.54
C PRO A 71 16.17 -0.60 7.09
N ASP A 72 16.75 0.25 6.24
CA ASP A 72 17.56 1.39 6.65
C ASP A 72 16.73 2.68 6.73
N LYS A 73 16.49 3.16 7.96
CA LYS A 73 15.77 4.41 8.24
C LYS A 73 16.47 5.65 7.67
N ALA A 74 17.79 5.63 7.51
CA ALA A 74 18.54 6.75 6.93
C ALA A 74 18.27 6.84 5.44
N VAL A 75 18.33 5.71 4.74
CA VAL A 75 17.99 5.61 3.31
C VAL A 75 16.51 5.91 3.08
N LEU A 76 15.61 5.46 3.96
CA LEU A 76 14.20 5.83 3.90
C LEU A 76 14.03 7.36 4.00
N ARG A 77 14.72 8.02 4.95
CA ARG A 77 14.66 9.47 5.11
C ARG A 77 15.21 10.20 3.88
N GLU A 78 16.32 9.74 3.33
CA GLU A 78 16.90 10.29 2.09
C GLU A 78 15.95 10.12 0.91
N ASN A 79 15.37 8.93 0.73
CA ASN A 79 14.37 8.66 -0.30
C ASN A 79 13.12 9.55 -0.14
N MET A 80 12.64 9.76 1.09
CA MET A 80 11.53 10.67 1.37
C MET A 80 11.88 12.12 1.00
N GLN A 81 13.10 12.57 1.28
CA GLN A 81 13.57 13.91 0.89
C GLN A 81 13.67 14.05 -0.63
N LEU A 82 14.24 13.06 -1.33
CA LEU A 82 14.33 13.04 -2.78
C LEU A 82 12.95 13.03 -3.43
N LEU A 83 12.02 12.19 -2.94
CA LEU A 83 10.64 12.13 -3.44
C LEU A 83 9.91 13.47 -3.27
N ALA A 84 10.17 14.21 -2.18
CA ALA A 84 9.58 15.53 -1.96
C ALA A 84 10.04 16.57 -3.00
N MET A 85 11.22 16.38 -3.59
CA MET A 85 11.77 17.24 -4.65
C MET A 85 11.30 16.84 -6.06
N VAL A 86 10.66 15.68 -6.20
CA VAL A 86 10.22 15.14 -7.49
C VAL A 86 8.79 15.64 -7.83
N ASN A 87 8.50 15.85 -9.11
CA ASN A 87 7.16 16.25 -9.54
C ASN A 87 6.11 15.15 -9.28
N ASP A 88 4.83 15.55 -9.16
CA ASP A 88 3.74 14.63 -8.78
C ASP A 88 3.64 13.40 -9.70
N LEU A 89 3.92 13.57 -11.00
CA LEU A 89 3.80 12.50 -11.99
C LEU A 89 4.84 11.39 -11.82
N ARG A 90 6.06 11.74 -11.38
CA ARG A 90 7.13 10.76 -11.12
C ARG A 90 6.99 10.15 -9.72
N ARG A 91 6.60 10.94 -8.71
CA ARG A 91 6.25 10.44 -7.36
C ARG A 91 5.26 9.27 -7.44
N ASN A 92 4.31 9.36 -8.35
CA ASN A 92 3.31 8.32 -8.61
C ASN A 92 3.89 6.95 -9.05
N VAL A 93 5.07 6.92 -9.69
CA VAL A 93 5.70 5.66 -10.14
C VAL A 93 6.38 4.93 -8.98
N ASP A 94 6.87 5.70 -8.01
CA ASP A 94 7.63 5.21 -6.85
C ASP A 94 6.79 5.15 -5.57
N LEU A 95 5.47 5.34 -5.67
CA LEU A 95 4.55 5.34 -4.54
C LEU A 95 3.30 4.55 -4.87
N ILE A 96 2.69 3.98 -3.84
CA ILE A 96 1.33 3.45 -3.93
C ILE A 96 0.37 4.47 -3.32
N ARG A 97 -0.64 4.88 -4.10
CA ARG A 97 -1.73 5.71 -3.58
C ARG A 97 -2.86 4.85 -3.03
N VAL A 98 -3.09 4.94 -1.73
CA VAL A 98 -4.24 4.33 -1.07
C VAL A 98 -5.32 5.38 -0.84
N THR A 99 -6.51 5.12 -1.37
CA THR A 99 -7.69 5.96 -1.17
C THR A 99 -8.46 5.46 0.04
N VAL A 100 -8.67 6.34 1.01
CA VAL A 100 -9.52 6.09 2.17
C VAL A 100 -10.72 7.02 2.10
N PHE A 101 -11.89 6.48 1.76
CA PHE A 101 -13.12 7.27 1.73
C PHE A 101 -13.61 7.57 3.14
N ASN A 102 -14.25 8.73 3.32
CA ASN A 102 -14.91 9.08 4.57
C ASN A 102 -15.92 8.01 4.99
N GLY A 103 -15.88 7.62 6.27
CA GLY A 103 -16.67 6.53 6.83
C GLY A 103 -15.91 5.79 7.93
N GLY A 104 -16.34 4.57 8.28
CA GLY A 104 -15.72 3.77 9.34
C GLY A 104 -14.22 3.52 9.13
N LYS A 105 -13.79 3.35 7.88
CA LYS A 105 -12.38 3.12 7.53
C LYS A 105 -11.45 4.30 7.84
N MET A 106 -11.97 5.53 7.89
CA MET A 106 -11.15 6.69 8.28
C MET A 106 -10.65 6.62 9.72
N GLN A 107 -11.41 5.98 10.62
CA GLN A 107 -10.96 5.82 12.01
C GLN A 107 -9.73 4.91 12.11
N LEU A 108 -9.50 4.05 11.11
CA LEU A 108 -8.35 3.13 11.08
C LEU A 108 -7.02 3.84 10.83
N ILE A 109 -7.05 5.00 10.16
CA ILE A 109 -5.84 5.75 9.79
C ILE A 109 -5.68 7.05 10.59
N LYS A 110 -6.58 7.35 11.52
CA LYS A 110 -6.62 8.64 12.24
C LYS A 110 -5.33 8.92 13.03
N SER A 111 -4.65 7.88 13.49
CA SER A 111 -3.41 8.00 14.25
C SER A 111 -2.15 7.93 13.40
N TRP A 112 -2.28 7.67 12.09
CA TRP A 112 -1.13 7.51 11.20
C TRP A 112 -0.42 8.84 10.97
N LYS A 113 0.91 8.76 10.84
CA LYS A 113 1.82 9.87 10.60
C LYS A 113 2.81 9.52 9.50
N VAL A 114 3.37 10.54 8.87
CA VAL A 114 4.50 10.38 7.94
C VAL A 114 5.64 9.64 8.66
N GLY A 115 6.14 8.58 8.03
CA GLY A 115 7.15 7.68 8.58
C GLY A 115 6.61 6.44 9.28
N ASP A 116 5.31 6.34 9.56
CA ASP A 116 4.73 5.15 10.18
C ASP A 116 4.80 3.96 9.22
N LEU A 117 5.27 2.81 9.72
CA LEU A 117 5.15 1.53 9.01
C LEU A 117 3.73 1.00 9.20
N VAL A 118 3.01 0.80 8.10
CA VAL A 118 1.62 0.34 8.11
C VAL A 118 1.48 -0.97 7.35
N CYS A 119 0.71 -1.90 7.90
CA CYS A 119 0.36 -3.16 7.27
C CYS A 119 -1.15 -3.16 6.97
N ILE A 120 -1.52 -3.28 5.71
CA ILE A 120 -2.91 -3.11 5.26
C ILE A 120 -3.30 -4.10 4.18
N THR A 121 -4.60 -4.30 4.07
CA THR A 121 -5.22 -4.91 2.90
C THR A 121 -5.83 -3.81 2.03
N VAL A 122 -5.53 -3.84 0.73
CA VAL A 122 -6.08 -2.91 -0.26
C VAL A 122 -6.71 -3.67 -1.41
N ARG A 123 -7.77 -3.09 -1.97
CA ARG A 123 -8.29 -3.48 -3.28
C ARG A 123 -7.49 -2.73 -4.35
N PRO A 124 -6.60 -3.39 -5.09
CA PRO A 124 -5.67 -2.68 -5.95
C PRO A 124 -6.31 -2.32 -7.29
N THR A 125 -5.72 -1.35 -7.95
CA THR A 125 -6.05 -0.92 -9.30
C THR A 125 -4.76 -0.42 -9.95
N VAL A 126 -4.55 -0.80 -11.21
CA VAL A 126 -3.45 -0.26 -12.02
C VAL A 126 -3.98 0.81 -12.94
N TRP A 127 -3.29 1.94 -12.97
CA TRP A 127 -3.52 2.97 -13.98
C TRP A 127 -2.29 3.08 -14.88
N ARG A 128 -2.52 3.20 -16.20
CA ARG A 128 -1.44 3.35 -17.21
C ARG A 128 -0.30 2.31 -17.11
N LYS A 129 -0.57 1.13 -16.54
CA LYS A 129 0.40 0.02 -16.35
C LYS A 129 1.63 0.32 -15.47
N VAL A 130 1.71 1.50 -14.86
CA VAL A 130 2.87 1.92 -14.04
C VAL A 130 2.46 2.61 -12.74
N TYR A 131 1.17 2.87 -12.54
CA TYR A 131 0.67 3.54 -11.35
C TYR A 131 -0.14 2.56 -10.48
N CYS A 132 0.42 2.24 -9.32
CA CYS A 132 -0.24 1.43 -8.31
C CYS A 132 -1.12 2.31 -7.42
N GLN A 133 -2.39 1.97 -7.36
CA GLN A 133 -3.32 2.60 -6.43
C GLN A 133 -4.25 1.56 -5.86
N GLY A 134 -4.94 1.88 -4.77
CA GLY A 134 -5.95 0.99 -4.22
C GLY A 134 -6.91 1.71 -3.30
N VAL A 135 -7.97 1.00 -2.90
CA VAL A 135 -8.88 1.44 -1.84
C VAL A 135 -8.55 0.65 -0.59
N LEU A 136 -8.45 1.33 0.55
CA LEU A 136 -8.22 0.66 1.84
C LEU A 136 -9.38 -0.30 2.13
N GLU A 137 -9.06 -1.55 2.48
CA GLU A 137 -10.03 -2.54 2.95
C GLU A 137 -9.93 -2.72 4.47
N SER A 138 -8.73 -2.98 4.98
CA SER A 138 -8.49 -3.16 6.41
C SER A 138 -7.07 -2.77 6.83
N VAL A 139 -6.88 -2.54 8.13
CA VAL A 139 -5.56 -2.37 8.76
C VAL A 139 -5.26 -3.62 9.58
N ILE A 140 -4.06 -4.16 9.41
CA ILE A 140 -3.58 -5.36 10.08
C ILE A 140 -2.77 -4.91 11.29
N ARG A 141 -3.18 -5.36 12.48
CA ARG A 141 -2.55 -5.03 13.75
C ARG A 141 -1.65 -6.16 14.24
#